data_AF-A0A1W9VMN5-F1
#
_entry.id   AF-A0A1W9VMN5-F1
#
_cell.length_a   1.000
_cell.length_b   1.000
_cell.length_c   1.000
_cell.angle_alpha   90.00
_cell.angle_beta   90.00
_cell.angle_gamma   90.00
#
_symmetry.space_group_name_H-M   'P 1'
#
loop_
_entity.id
_entity.type
_entity.pdbx_description
1 polymer ?
#
loop_
_entity_poly.entity_id
_entity_poly.type
_entity_poly.pdbx_seq_one_letter_code
_entity_poly.pdbx_strand_id
1 'polypeptide(L)'
;YSAYPPEQYVILNRMIGPYKWYYWSLILANGIVPQLLWFRKVRYNHIMLFLIAVVISIGMWLERFVIVITSLSRDLLPSSWGMFHATKWDWGLFIGTLGFFFFLLFVFLRVLPMINVFEMRELR
;
A
#
# COMPACT_ATOMS: atom_id res chain seq x y z
N TYR A 1 24.98 -9.33 4.52
CA TYR A 1 25.54 -8.06 5.04
C TYR A 1 26.62 -7.61 4.06
N SER A 2 26.23 -6.85 3.05
CA SER A 2 27.15 -6.20 2.12
C SER A 2 27.78 -4.99 2.82
N ALA A 3 29.11 -4.92 2.86
CA ALA A 3 29.84 -3.77 3.42
C ALA A 3 29.91 -2.58 2.44
N TYR A 4 28.92 -2.45 1.56
CA TYR A 4 28.91 -1.45 0.50
C TYR A 4 28.34 -0.13 1.05
N PRO A 5 29.14 0.95 1.15
CA PRO A 5 28.73 2.18 1.83
C PRO A 5 27.44 2.83 1.27
N PRO A 6 27.17 2.83 -0.05
CA PRO A 6 25.93 3.37 -0.61
C PRO A 6 24.67 2.60 -0.19
N GLU A 7 24.73 1.27 -0.06
CA GLU A 7 23.58 0.47 0.39
C GLU A 7 23.22 0.77 1.86
N GLN A 8 24.23 0.93 2.71
CA GLN A 8 24.03 1.33 4.10
C GLN A 8 23.42 2.73 4.20
N TYR A 9 23.85 3.65 3.33
CA TYR A 9 23.29 4.99 3.25
C TYR A 9 21.81 4.99 2.85
N VAL A 10 21.39 4.13 1.92
CA VAL A 10 19.98 4.00 1.52
C VAL A 10 19.11 3.55 2.70
N ILE A 11 19.57 2.57 3.48
CA ILE A 11 18.84 2.06 4.66
C ILE A 11 18.73 3.16 5.74
N LEU A 12 19.84 3.84 6.04
CA LEU A 12 19.88 4.94 7.01
C LEU A 12 18.99 6.11 6.58
N ASN A 13 19.00 6.47 5.29
CA ASN A 13 18.16 7.52 4.73
C ASN A 13 16.67 7.17 4.80
N ARG A 14 16.28 5.90 4.64
CA ARG A 14 14.89 5.47 4.85
C ARG A 14 14.44 5.60 6.31
N MET A 15 15.33 5.30 7.27
CA MET A 15 15.00 5.32 8.70
C MET A 15 15.01 6.73 9.33
N ILE A 16 15.94 7.60 8.92
CA ILE A 16 16.20 8.90 9.57
C ILE A 16 15.99 10.09 8.63
N GLY A 17 15.93 9.84 7.32
CA GLY A 17 15.84 10.88 6.30
C GLY A 17 14.47 11.58 6.22
N PRO A 18 14.26 12.43 5.20
CA PRO A 18 13.09 13.29 5.10
C PRO A 18 11.76 12.50 4.97
N TYR A 19 11.82 11.29 4.41
CA TYR A 19 10.65 10.40 4.24
C TYR A 19 10.46 9.40 5.40
N LYS A 20 11.14 9.59 6.54
CA LYS A 20 11.06 8.67 7.70
C LYS A 20 9.64 8.37 8.16
N TRP A 21 8.75 9.36 8.17
CA TRP A 21 7.37 9.18 8.60
C TRP A 21 6.63 8.14 7.74
N TYR A 22 6.82 8.18 6.42
CA TYR A 22 6.24 7.20 5.51
C TYR A 22 6.81 5.79 5.73
N TYR A 23 8.12 5.69 5.99
CA TYR A 23 8.78 4.42 6.29
C TYR A 23 8.31 3.80 7.62
N TRP A 24 8.17 4.60 8.68
CA TRP A 24 7.65 4.10 9.96
C TRP A 24 6.16 3.74 9.86
N SER A 25 5.35 4.56 9.19
CA SER A 25 3.94 4.23 8.93
C SER A 25 3.78 2.92 8.16
N LEU A 26 4.67 2.63 7.21
CA LEU A 26 4.72 1.35 6.51
C LEU A 26 4.99 0.18 7.46
N ILE A 27 5.99 0.30 8.35
CA ILE A 27 6.30 -0.74 9.32
C ILE A 27 5.11 -0.98 10.25
N LEU A 28 4.42 0.08 10.66
CA LEU A 28 3.20 -0.05 11.47
C LEU A 28 2.09 -0.77 10.70
N ALA A 29 1.80 -0.33 9.47
CA ALA A 29 0.68 -0.83 8.67
C ALA A 29 0.86 -2.26 8.14
N ASN A 30 2.07 -2.63 7.70
CA ASN A 30 2.35 -3.98 7.16
C ASN A 30 3.03 -4.89 8.18
N GLY A 31 3.76 -4.35 9.15
CA GLY A 31 4.45 -5.13 10.17
C GLY A 31 3.58 -5.39 11.40
N ILE A 32 3.01 -4.35 12.00
CA ILE A 32 2.29 -4.46 13.29
C ILE A 32 0.82 -4.81 13.11
N VAL A 33 0.11 -4.16 12.19
CA VAL A 33 -1.34 -4.35 12.01
C VAL A 33 -1.71 -5.80 11.70
N PRO A 34 -0.98 -6.57 10.86
CA PRO A 34 -1.28 -7.99 10.65
C PRO A 34 -1.09 -8.85 11.90
N GLN A 35 -0.22 -8.46 12.84
CA GLN A 35 -0.06 -9.20 14.11
C GLN A 35 -1.33 -9.18 14.95
N LEU A 36 -2.19 -8.17 14.77
CA LEU A 36 -3.49 -8.12 15.45
C LEU A 36 -4.41 -9.28 15.01
N LEU A 37 -4.20 -9.87 13.83
CA LEU A 37 -4.97 -11.01 13.34
C LEU A 37 -4.68 -12.31 14.10
N TRP A 38 -3.59 -12.39 14.89
CA TRP A 38 -3.37 -13.55 15.76
C TRP A 38 -4.44 -13.66 16.86
N PHE A 39 -5.00 -12.52 17.29
CA PHE A 39 -6.04 -12.51 18.31
C PHE A 39 -7.37 -13.01 17.74
N ARG A 40 -7.92 -14.05 18.37
CA ARG A 40 -9.21 -14.64 17.98
C ARG A 40 -10.34 -13.60 17.99
N LYS A 41 -10.36 -12.69 18.96
CA LYS A 41 -11.38 -11.62 19.05
C LYS A 41 -11.38 -10.68 17.83
N VAL A 42 -10.22 -10.45 17.22
CA VAL A 42 -10.07 -9.60 16.04
C VAL A 42 -10.57 -10.32 14.79
N ARG A 43 -10.24 -11.61 14.63
CA ARG A 43 -10.64 -12.41 13.46
C ARG A 43 -12.13 -12.70 13.35
N TYR A 44 -12.85 -12.75 14.47
CA TYR A 44 -14.29 -13.01 14.46
C TYR A 44 -15.12 -11.73 14.31
N ASN A 45 -14.48 -10.54 14.34
CA ASN A 45 -15.16 -9.27 14.17
C ASN A 45 -14.99 -8.75 12.74
N HIS A 46 -16.06 -8.80 11.94
CA HIS A 46 -16.10 -8.35 10.55
C HIS A 46 -15.71 -6.88 10.39
N ILE A 47 -16.10 -6.01 11.33
CA ILE A 47 -15.77 -4.58 11.27
C ILE A 47 -14.26 -4.39 11.47
N MET A 48 -13.68 -5.12 12.43
CA MET A 48 -12.25 -5.06 12.70
C MET A 48 -11.43 -5.59 11.52
N LEU A 49 -11.87 -6.69 10.90
CA LEU A 49 -11.27 -7.22 9.68
C LEU A 49 -11.32 -6.23 8.51
N PHE A 50 -12.44 -5.56 8.31
CA PHE A 50 -12.58 -4.54 7.26
C PHE A 50 -11.62 -3.37 7.48
N LEU A 51 -11.54 -2.83 8.71
CA LEU A 51 -10.60 -1.76 9.04
C LEU A 51 -9.14 -2.18 8.83
N ILE A 52 -8.79 -3.40 9.26
CA ILE A 52 -7.45 -3.96 9.05
C ILE A 52 -7.13 -4.09 7.56
N ALA A 53 -8.07 -4.61 6.76
CA ALA A 53 -7.89 -4.76 5.32
C ALA A 53 -7.66 -3.41 4.61
N VAL A 54 -8.40 -2.36 5.00
CA VAL A 54 -8.21 -1.00 4.47
C VAL A 54 -6.82 -0.48 4.84
N VAL A 55 -6.41 -0.62 6.11
CA VAL A 55 -5.10 -0.15 6.58
C VAL A 55 -3.95 -0.87 5.88
N ILE A 56 -4.03 -2.19 5.71
CA ILE A 56 -3.03 -2.97 4.97
C ILE A 56 -3.00 -2.55 3.50
N SER A 57 -4.16 -2.33 2.86
CA SER A 57 -4.21 -1.87 1.46
C SER A 57 -3.50 -0.53 1.27
N ILE A 58 -3.70 0.41 2.20
CA ILE A 58 -2.97 1.69 2.23
C ILE A 58 -1.47 1.46 2.50
N GLY A 59 -1.12 0.54 3.41
CA GLY A 59 0.26 0.16 3.73
C GLY A 59 1.02 -0.38 2.52
N MET A 60 0.39 -1.26 1.73
CA MET A 60 0.95 -1.80 0.49
C MET A 60 1.18 -0.73 -0.57
N TRP A 61 0.27 0.25 -0.67
CA TRP A 61 0.48 1.41 -1.54
C TRP A 61 1.66 2.27 -1.05
N LEU A 62 1.73 2.54 0.26
CA LEU A 62 2.86 3.25 0.88
C LEU A 62 4.19 2.54 0.65
N GLU A 63 4.21 1.21 0.62
CA GLU A 63 5.42 0.44 0.29
C GLU A 63 5.97 0.76 -1.08
N ARG A 64 5.10 0.75 -2.09
CA ARG A 64 5.50 1.12 -3.45
C ARG A 64 5.94 2.58 -3.54
N PHE A 65 5.24 3.48 -2.85
CA PHE A 65 5.63 4.89 -2.77
C PHE A 65 7.03 5.07 -2.16
N VAL A 66 7.29 4.46 -1.01
CA VAL A 66 8.57 4.55 -0.30
C VAL A 66 9.69 3.93 -1.12
N ILE A 67 9.52 2.72 -1.68
CA ILE A 67 10.56 2.07 -2.47
C ILE A 67 10.94 2.93 -3.68
N VAL A 68 9.98 3.46 -4.43
CA VAL A 68 10.26 4.24 -5.64
C VAL A 68 10.88 5.59 -5.29
N ILE A 69 10.25 6.38 -4.41
CA ILE A 69 10.69 7.76 -4.17
C ILE A 69 11.96 7.83 -3.33
N THR A 70 12.14 6.97 -2.33
CA THR A 70 13.39 6.99 -1.53
C THR A 70 14.59 6.51 -2.34
N SER A 71 14.37 5.68 -3.36
CA SER A 71 15.44 5.23 -4.26
C SER A 71 15.80 6.33 -5.27
N LEU A 72 14.82 7.05 -5.83
CA LEU A 72 15.07 8.15 -6.78
C LEU A 72 15.54 9.47 -6.14
N SER A 73 15.10 9.79 -4.92
CA SER A 73 15.45 11.07 -4.27
C SER A 73 16.92 11.15 -3.83
N ARG A 74 17.60 10.01 -3.70
CA ARG A 74 19.00 9.91 -3.28
C ARG A 74 19.76 8.94 -4.17
N ASP A 75 20.04 9.39 -5.38
CA ASP A 75 20.94 8.71 -6.30
C ASP A 75 22.42 8.84 -5.89
N LEU A 76 23.27 8.07 -6.58
CA LEU A 76 24.72 7.97 -6.36
C LEU A 76 25.45 9.33 -6.46
N LEU A 77 24.88 10.30 -7.18
CA LEU A 77 25.41 11.65 -7.36
C LEU A 77 24.70 12.65 -6.43
N PRO A 78 25.43 13.32 -5.51
CA PRO A 78 24.83 14.27 -4.56
C PRO A 78 24.16 15.49 -5.22
N SER A 79 24.57 15.85 -6.44
CA SER A 79 24.01 16.98 -7.18
C SER A 79 22.59 16.73 -7.71
N SER A 80 22.18 15.47 -7.82
CA SER A 80 20.88 15.08 -8.38
C SER A 80 19.80 14.86 -7.31
N TRP A 81 20.09 15.22 -6.05
CA TRP A 81 19.17 15.02 -4.95
C TRP A 81 17.95 15.94 -5.05
N GLY A 82 16.79 15.34 -5.25
CA GLY A 82 15.52 16.03 -5.37
C GLY A 82 14.52 15.56 -4.31
N MET A 83 13.63 16.47 -3.90
CA MET A 83 12.48 16.13 -3.06
C MET A 83 11.24 16.04 -3.94
N PHE A 84 10.56 14.90 -3.90
CA PHE A 84 9.28 14.71 -4.58
C PHE A 84 8.16 15.33 -3.75
N HIS A 85 7.42 16.25 -4.38
CA HIS A 85 6.16 16.79 -3.88
C HIS A 85 5.07 16.50 -4.90
N ALA A 86 4.09 15.69 -4.51
CA ALA A 86 2.95 15.37 -5.37
C ALA A 86 2.12 16.62 -5.65
N THR A 87 1.83 16.86 -6.91
CA THR A 87 0.97 17.95 -7.38
C THR A 87 -0.50 17.52 -7.31
N LYS A 88 -1.43 18.48 -7.36
CA LYS A 88 -2.88 18.22 -7.37
C LYS A 88 -3.30 17.25 -8.50
N TRP A 89 -2.59 17.27 -9.62
CA TRP A 89 -2.85 16.39 -10.76
C TRP A 89 -2.47 14.93 -10.49
N ASP A 90 -1.39 14.67 -9.74
CA ASP A 90 -0.98 13.31 -9.36
C ASP A 90 -2.06 12.65 -8.49
N TRP A 91 -2.57 13.40 -7.50
CA TRP A 91 -3.68 12.95 -6.66
C TRP A 91 -4.98 12.82 -7.44
N GLY A 92 -5.25 13.73 -8.38
CA GLY A 92 -6.42 13.68 -9.25
C GLY A 92 -6.45 12.43 -10.13
N LEU A 93 -5.31 12.06 -10.73
CA LEU A 93 -5.19 10.84 -11.51
C LEU A 93 -5.33 9.60 -10.64
N PHE A 94 -4.73 9.58 -9.45
CA PHE A 94 -4.86 8.45 -8.52
C PHE A 94 -6.30 8.22 -8.05
N ILE A 95 -7.01 9.30 -7.67
CA ILE A 95 -8.42 9.20 -7.27
C ILE A 95 -9.29 8.86 -8.49
N GLY A 96 -8.95 9.38 -9.67
CA GLY A 96 -9.63 9.10 -10.92
C GLY A 96 -9.59 7.63 -11.30
N THR A 97 -8.43 6.96 -11.17
CA THR A 97 -8.32 5.51 -11.46
C THR A 97 -9.09 4.66 -10.47
N LEU A 98 -9.11 5.03 -9.18
CA LEU A 98 -9.97 4.39 -8.18
C LEU A 98 -11.45 4.55 -8.51
N GLY A 99 -11.88 5.77 -8.84
CA GLY A 99 -13.26 6.04 -9.25
C GLY A 99 -13.66 5.26 -10.50
N PHE A 100 -12.77 5.19 -11.49
CA PHE A 100 -13.00 4.42 -12.70
C PHE A 100 -13.10 2.91 -12.43
N PHE A 101 -12.26 2.38 -11.54
CA PHE A 101 -12.35 0.99 -11.11
C PHE A 101 -13.70 0.69 -10.44
N PHE A 102 -14.13 1.51 -9.48
CA PHE A 102 -15.43 1.33 -8.83
C PHE A 102 -16.60 1.50 -9.79
N PHE A 103 -16.51 2.42 -10.75
CA PHE A 103 -17.50 2.57 -11.81
C PHE A 103 -17.66 1.29 -12.62
N LEU A 104 -16.55 0.72 -13.11
CA LEU A 104 -16.56 -0.55 -13.85
C LEU A 104 -17.06 -1.71 -12.97
N LEU A 105 -16.65 -1.76 -11.70
CA LEU A 105 -17.11 -2.76 -10.74
C LEU A 105 -18.64 -2.70 -10.56
N PHE A 106 -19.21 -1.51 -10.38
CA PHE A 106 -20.66 -1.35 -10.22
C PHE A 106 -21.43 -1.69 -11.51
N VAL A 107 -20.89 -1.35 -12.68
CA VAL A 107 -21.46 -1.78 -13.96
C VAL A 107 -21.44 -3.30 -14.06
N PHE A 108 -20.31 -3.94 -13.72
CA PHE A 108 -20.18 -5.40 -13.71
C PHE A 108 -21.19 -6.07 -12.78
N LEU A 109 -21.30 -5.59 -11.53
CA LEU A 109 -22.24 -6.11 -10.53
C LEU A 109 -23.72 -5.95 -10.94
N ARG A 110 -24.03 -4.94 -11.77
CA ARG A 110 -25.38 -4.70 -12.28
C ARG A 110 -25.71 -5.56 -13.51
N VAL A 111 -24.74 -5.80 -14.38
CA VAL A 111 -24.96 -6.48 -15.68
C VAL A 111 -24.80 -8.00 -15.56
N LEU A 112 -23.93 -8.48 -14.68
CA LEU A 112 -23.59 -9.90 -14.55
C LEU A 112 -23.94 -10.46 -13.16
N PRO A 113 -24.36 -11.74 -13.07
CA PRO A 113 -24.60 -12.39 -11.79
C PRO A 113 -23.28 -12.54 -11.01
N MET A 114 -23.25 -11.98 -9.80
CA MET A 114 -22.06 -11.94 -8.94
C MET A 114 -21.61 -13.33 -8.44
N ILE A 115 -22.55 -14.28 -8.37
CA ILE A 115 -22.30 -15.65 -7.93
C ILE A 115 -22.57 -16.56 -9.11
N ASN A 116 -21.60 -17.42 -9.43
CA ASN A 116 -21.79 -18.43 -10.47
C ASN A 116 -22.82 -19.46 -9.99
N VAL A 117 -24.03 -19.40 -10.54
CA VAL A 117 -25.15 -20.29 -10.17
C VAL A 117 -24.84 -21.75 -10.53
N PHE A 118 -23.93 -22.00 -11.47
CA PHE A 118 -23.51 -23.34 -11.86
C PHE A 118 -22.79 -24.07 -10.72
N GLU A 119 -21.78 -23.44 -10.11
CA GLU A 119 -20.99 -24.04 -9.01
C GLU A 119 -21.83 -24.22 -7.73
N MET A 120 -22.74 -23.30 -7.45
CA MET A 120 -23.65 -23.40 -6.29
C MET A 120 -24.61 -24.59 -6.37
N ARG A 121 -24.87 -25.12 -7.57
CA ARG A 121 -25.73 -26.29 -7.78
C ARG A 121 -24.96 -27.61 -7.68
N GLU A 122 -23.66 -27.61 -7.93
CA GLU A 122 -22.80 -28.79 -7.89
C GLU A 122 -22.28 -29.09 -6.48
N LEU A 123 -22.20 -28.08 -5.61
CA LEU A 123 -21.86 -28.23 -4.18
C LEU A 123 -23.01 -28.77 -3.30
N ARG A 124 -24.22 -28.97 -3.85
CA ARG A 124 -25.41 -29.47 -3.12
C ARG A 124 -25.61 -30.95 -3.36
#